data_AF-A0AAE1GVM7-F1
#
_entry.id   AF-A0AAE1GVM7-F1
#
_cell.length_a   1.000
_cell.length_b   1.000
_cell.length_c   1.000
_cell.angle_alpha   90.00
_cell.angle_beta   90.00
_cell.angle_gamma   90.00
#
_symmetry.space_group_name_H-M   'P 1'
#
loop_
_entity.id
_entity.type
_entity.pdbx_description
1 polymer ?
#
loop_
_entity_poly.entity_id
_entity_poly.type
_entity_poly.pdbx_seq_one_letter_code
_entity_poly.pdbx_strand_id
1 'polypeptide(L)'
;MSVKNAAQVLSATVAQDIEDQNWKGTSELVRFIRYVNKFFDCLNGAYAAQGTRTRNENLAPYTDVDDQRFDWLGVPNPNRSEPKYPSNEKPFLQYLDDWKSEADKSNKSSKEKEKMQLASQTLVGIEMSIKGFADYVRFLLNLEEPPRYLQGRDTQFRGPRQNSRTS
;
A
#
# COMPACT_ATOMS: atom_id res chain seq x y z
N MET A 1 8.00 19.60 3.05
CA MET A 1 8.22 18.19 2.61
C MET A 1 7.07 17.82 1.68
N SER A 2 7.33 17.28 0.47
CA SER A 2 6.28 17.01 -0.54
C SER A 2 6.02 15.51 -0.66
N VAL A 3 4.85 15.05 -0.23
CA VAL A 3 4.40 13.66 -0.38
C VAL A 3 4.30 13.26 -1.86
N LYS A 4 3.92 14.22 -2.72
CA LYS A 4 3.83 14.03 -4.16
C LYS A 4 5.17 13.56 -4.75
N ASN A 5 6.28 14.15 -4.32
CA ASN A 5 7.60 13.79 -4.85
C ASN A 5 7.99 12.37 -4.39
N ALA A 6 7.72 12.03 -3.14
CA ALA A 6 7.98 10.68 -2.62
C ALA A 6 7.18 9.61 -3.39
N ALA A 7 5.89 9.86 -3.64
CA ALA A 7 5.04 8.96 -4.41
C ALA A 7 5.48 8.81 -5.87
N GLN A 8 5.97 9.89 -6.49
CA GLN A 8 6.49 9.83 -7.87
C GLN A 8 7.79 9.01 -7.96
N VAL A 9 8.69 9.15 -6.98
CA VAL A 9 9.95 8.40 -6.93
C VAL A 9 9.70 6.92 -6.63
N LEU A 10 8.74 6.61 -5.76
CA LEU A 10 8.38 5.24 -5.38
C LEU A 10 7.21 4.71 -6.22
N SER A 11 7.30 4.89 -7.54
CA SER A 11 6.22 4.52 -8.47
C SER A 11 6.55 3.27 -9.29
N ALA A 12 5.50 2.58 -9.75
CA ALA A 12 5.64 1.43 -10.65
C ALA A 12 6.42 1.76 -11.93
N THR A 13 6.29 2.98 -12.46
CA THR A 13 7.04 3.44 -13.64
C THR A 13 8.54 3.53 -13.34
N VAL A 14 8.94 4.09 -12.19
CA VAL A 14 10.36 4.16 -11.81
C VAL A 14 10.95 2.76 -11.64
N ALA A 15 10.20 1.83 -11.03
CA ALA A 15 10.63 0.43 -10.93
C ALA A 15 10.83 -0.20 -12.32
N GLN A 16 9.91 0.04 -13.26
CA GLN A 16 10.03 -0.46 -14.63
C GLN A 16 11.26 0.13 -15.33
N ASP A 17 11.46 1.45 -15.25
CA ASP A 17 12.61 2.11 -15.86
C ASP A 17 13.93 1.52 -15.35
N ILE A 18 14.05 1.24 -14.05
CA ILE A 18 15.25 0.62 -13.45
C ILE A 18 15.46 -0.82 -13.95
N GLU A 19 14.39 -1.61 -14.09
CA GLU A 19 14.46 -2.96 -14.67
C GLU A 19 14.94 -2.89 -16.13
N ASP A 20 14.40 -1.96 -16.92
CA ASP A 20 14.72 -1.79 -18.34
C ASP A 20 16.18 -1.38 -18.55
N GLN A 21 16.80 -0.66 -17.60
CA GLN A 21 18.23 -0.36 -17.63
C GLN A 21 19.12 -1.59 -17.44
N ASN A 22 18.59 -2.71 -16.93
CA ASN A 22 19.29 -3.96 -16.67
C ASN A 22 20.61 -3.77 -15.87
N TRP A 23 20.60 -2.85 -14.91
CA TRP A 23 21.75 -2.61 -14.04
C TRP A 23 21.95 -3.75 -13.05
N LYS A 24 23.21 -4.13 -12.82
CA LYS A 24 23.53 -5.21 -11.88
C LYS A 24 23.17 -4.81 -10.44
N GLY A 25 22.46 -5.69 -9.74
CA GLY A 25 22.17 -5.54 -8.31
C GLY A 25 20.99 -4.63 -7.97
N THR A 26 20.14 -4.27 -8.94
CA THR A 26 18.96 -3.42 -8.69
C THR A 26 17.68 -4.18 -8.35
N SER A 27 17.69 -5.52 -8.39
CA SER A 27 16.49 -6.35 -8.20
C SER A 27 15.76 -6.08 -6.88
N GLU A 28 16.49 -5.93 -5.77
CA GLU A 28 15.88 -5.64 -4.47
C GLU A 28 15.35 -4.21 -4.37
N LEU A 29 16.02 -3.24 -5.01
CA LEU A 29 15.53 -1.86 -5.09
C LEU A 29 14.21 -1.79 -5.86
N VAL A 30 14.16 -2.47 -7.00
CA VAL A 30 12.96 -2.60 -7.82
C VAL A 30 11.83 -3.24 -7.02
N ARG A 31 12.10 -4.36 -6.33
CA ARG A 31 11.13 -5.03 -5.47
C ARG A 31 10.60 -4.07 -4.39
N PHE A 32 11.49 -3.36 -3.71
CA PHE A 32 11.12 -2.36 -2.71
C PHE A 32 10.18 -1.29 -3.28
N ILE A 33 10.54 -0.69 -4.42
CA ILE A 33 9.72 0.34 -5.08
C ILE A 33 8.33 -0.20 -5.44
N ARG A 34 8.25 -1.41 -6.01
CA ARG A 34 6.97 -2.04 -6.37
C ARG A 34 6.12 -2.34 -5.13
N TYR A 35 6.72 -2.84 -4.06
CA TYR A 35 6.04 -3.13 -2.79
C TYR A 35 5.49 -1.86 -2.16
N VAL A 36 6.28 -0.80 -2.08
CA VAL A 36 5.83 0.47 -1.49
C VAL A 36 4.78 1.17 -2.37
N ASN A 37 4.92 1.12 -3.71
CA ASN A 37 3.89 1.61 -4.62
C ASN A 37 2.55 0.89 -4.38
N LYS A 38 2.57 -0.45 -4.34
CA LYS A 38 1.37 -1.27 -4.11
C LYS A 38 0.76 -1.00 -2.74
N PHE A 39 1.57 -0.81 -1.69
CA PHE A 39 1.11 -0.40 -0.36
C PHE A 39 0.36 0.94 -0.41
N PHE A 40 0.90 1.95 -1.08
CA PHE A 40 0.21 3.23 -1.24
C PHE A 40 -1.08 3.10 -2.04
N ASP A 41 -1.08 2.33 -3.13
CA ASP A 41 -2.27 2.11 -3.94
C ASP A 41 -3.39 1.41 -3.14
N CYS A 42 -3.05 0.39 -2.35
CA CYS A 42 -3.99 -0.33 -1.49
C CYS A 42 -4.68 0.56 -0.43
N LEU A 43 -4.07 1.70 -0.05
CA LEU A 43 -4.61 2.59 0.99
C LEU A 43 -5.18 3.91 0.44
N ASN A 44 -4.90 4.26 -0.82
CA ASN A 44 -5.25 5.57 -1.41
C ASN A 44 -6.37 5.49 -2.48
N GLY A 45 -7.24 4.48 -2.40
CA GLY A 45 -8.47 4.45 -3.20
C GLY A 45 -9.37 5.63 -2.85
N ALA A 46 -9.53 6.57 -3.77
CA ALA A 46 -10.28 7.82 -3.58
C ALA A 46 -11.76 7.72 -4.02
N TYR A 47 -12.09 6.85 -4.96
CA TYR A 47 -13.47 6.66 -5.44
C TYR A 47 -13.67 5.30 -6.12
N ALA A 48 -14.92 4.83 -6.17
CA ALA A 48 -15.27 3.46 -6.60
C ALA A 48 -14.78 3.09 -8.02
N ALA A 49 -14.82 4.04 -8.95
CA ALA A 49 -14.39 3.80 -10.33
C ALA A 49 -12.87 3.96 -10.55
N GLN A 50 -12.09 4.31 -9.53
CA GLN A 50 -10.68 4.65 -9.71
C GLN A 50 -9.87 3.49 -10.26
N GLY A 51 -9.96 2.31 -9.64
CA GLY A 51 -9.21 1.14 -10.08
C GLY A 51 -9.50 0.75 -11.53
N THR A 52 -10.76 0.80 -11.96
CA THR A 52 -11.13 0.54 -13.37
C THR A 52 -10.60 1.62 -14.30
N ARG A 53 -10.71 2.90 -13.93
CA ARG A 53 -10.27 4.02 -14.77
C ARG A 53 -8.76 4.05 -14.95
N THR A 54 -8.01 3.74 -13.90
CA THR A 54 -6.54 3.70 -13.93
C THR A 54 -5.99 2.34 -14.32
N ARG A 55 -6.86 1.31 -14.46
CA ARG A 55 -6.47 -0.10 -14.68
C ARG A 55 -5.50 -0.61 -13.60
N ASN A 56 -5.72 -0.18 -12.36
CA ASN A 56 -4.95 -0.61 -11.21
C ASN A 56 -5.88 -1.17 -10.14
N GLU A 57 -5.92 -2.50 -10.04
CA GLU A 57 -6.79 -3.23 -9.10
C GLU A 57 -6.47 -2.88 -7.64
N ASN A 58 -5.24 -2.47 -7.32
CA ASN A 58 -4.87 -2.08 -5.96
C ASN A 58 -5.61 -0.80 -5.53
N LEU A 59 -5.99 0.07 -6.48
CA LEU A 59 -6.77 1.30 -6.25
C LEU A 59 -8.30 1.06 -6.29
N ALA A 60 -8.76 -0.17 -6.51
CA ALA A 60 -10.19 -0.49 -6.50
C ALA A 60 -10.76 -0.35 -5.07
N PRO A 61 -12.05 -0.02 -4.90
CA PRO A 61 -12.68 -0.08 -3.59
C PRO A 61 -12.60 -1.51 -3.02
N TYR A 62 -12.46 -1.63 -1.71
CA TYR A 62 -12.66 -2.92 -1.03
C TYR A 62 -14.15 -3.22 -1.01
N THR A 63 -14.52 -4.41 -1.47
CA THR A 63 -15.93 -4.84 -1.60
C THR A 63 -16.17 -6.22 -0.98
N ASP A 64 -15.10 -6.87 -0.52
CA ASP A 64 -15.11 -8.22 0.04
C ASP A 64 -14.27 -8.24 1.32
N VAL A 65 -14.77 -8.90 2.36
CA VAL A 65 -14.05 -9.08 3.64
C VAL A 65 -12.82 -9.98 3.47
N ASP A 66 -12.83 -10.82 2.43
CA ASP A 66 -11.76 -11.74 2.03
C ASP A 66 -10.93 -11.20 0.85
N ASP A 67 -10.95 -9.88 0.62
CA ASP A 67 -10.13 -9.24 -0.42
C ASP A 67 -8.65 -9.62 -0.25
N GLN A 68 -8.07 -10.16 -1.34
CA GLN A 68 -6.69 -10.66 -1.39
C GLN A 68 -5.64 -9.59 -1.00
N ARG A 69 -5.98 -8.30 -1.11
CA ARG A 69 -5.08 -7.22 -0.71
C ARG A 69 -4.86 -7.20 0.80
N PHE A 70 -5.83 -7.64 1.61
CA PHE A 70 -5.60 -7.80 3.06
C PHE A 70 -4.58 -8.89 3.34
N ASP A 71 -4.68 -10.02 2.64
CA ASP A 71 -3.70 -11.10 2.75
C ASP A 71 -2.31 -10.58 2.37
N TRP A 72 -2.20 -9.89 1.22
CA TRP A 72 -0.94 -9.29 0.74
C TRP A 72 -0.38 -8.25 1.71
N LEU A 73 -1.21 -7.42 2.34
CA LEU A 73 -0.77 -6.48 3.37
C LEU A 73 -0.23 -7.18 4.63
N GLY A 74 -0.55 -8.47 4.83
CA GLY A 74 -0.12 -9.25 5.99
C GLY A 74 -1.16 -9.36 7.09
N VAL A 75 -2.45 -9.14 6.77
CA VAL A 75 -3.56 -9.24 7.72
C VAL A 75 -4.61 -10.21 7.18
N PRO A 76 -4.30 -11.52 7.08
CA PRO A 76 -5.24 -12.50 6.56
C PRO A 76 -6.50 -12.59 7.42
N ASN A 77 -7.62 -13.02 6.82
CA ASN A 77 -8.84 -13.26 7.60
C ASN A 77 -8.62 -14.48 8.51
N PRO A 78 -8.71 -14.34 9.85
CA PRO A 78 -8.45 -15.45 10.77
C PRO A 78 -9.48 -16.59 10.63
N ASN A 79 -10.65 -16.32 10.06
CA ASN A 79 -11.71 -17.32 9.87
C ASN A 79 -11.55 -18.11 8.55
N ARG A 80 -10.52 -17.81 7.76
CA ARG A 80 -10.26 -18.46 6.48
C ARG A 80 -9.23 -19.57 6.64
N SER A 81 -9.49 -20.71 6.01
CA SER A 81 -8.64 -21.91 6.08
C SER A 81 -7.26 -21.72 5.44
N GLU A 82 -7.17 -20.95 4.36
CA GLU A 82 -5.88 -20.64 3.70
C GLU A 82 -5.87 -19.21 3.13
N PRO A 83 -4.78 -18.45 3.31
CA PRO A 83 -4.59 -17.16 2.64
C PRO A 83 -4.49 -17.33 1.12
N LYS A 84 -5.00 -16.35 0.36
CA LYS A 84 -4.89 -16.34 -1.11
C LYS A 84 -3.67 -15.53 -1.54
N TYR A 85 -2.50 -16.16 -1.53
CA TYR A 85 -1.27 -15.56 -2.06
C TYR A 85 -1.00 -16.06 -3.49
N PRO A 86 -0.57 -15.20 -4.43
CA PRO A 86 0.28 -15.68 -5.51
C PRO A 86 1.54 -16.27 -4.88
N SER A 87 1.87 -17.51 -5.23
CA SER A 87 2.86 -18.35 -4.52
C SER A 87 4.30 -17.80 -4.49
N ASN A 88 4.56 -16.70 -5.18
CA ASN A 88 5.88 -16.09 -5.37
C ASN A 88 6.06 -14.75 -4.64
N GLU A 89 5.05 -14.22 -3.94
CA GLU A 89 5.15 -12.95 -3.21
C GLU A 89 4.97 -13.14 -1.70
N LYS A 90 5.90 -12.60 -0.92
CA LYS A 90 5.75 -12.50 0.54
C LYS A 90 4.78 -11.35 0.87
N PRO A 91 3.98 -11.49 1.95
CA PRO A 91 3.19 -10.39 2.48
C PRO A 91 4.05 -9.15 2.78
N PHE A 92 3.48 -7.96 2.63
CA PHE A 92 4.19 -6.70 2.79
C PHE A 92 4.81 -6.53 4.18
N LEU A 93 4.05 -6.82 5.25
CA LEU A 93 4.58 -6.76 6.62
C LEU A 93 5.72 -7.77 6.84
N GLN A 94 5.56 -9.01 6.36
CA GLN A 94 6.61 -10.02 6.43
C GLN A 94 7.87 -9.58 5.66
N TYR A 95 7.70 -8.94 4.50
CA TYR A 95 8.81 -8.39 3.72
C TYR A 95 9.60 -7.33 4.51
N LEU A 96 8.91 -6.42 5.21
CA LEU A 96 9.56 -5.40 6.04
C LEU A 96 10.28 -6.02 7.24
N ASP A 97 9.69 -7.02 7.87
CA ASP A 97 10.30 -7.75 8.99
C ASP A 97 11.55 -8.52 8.57
N ASP A 98 11.47 -9.22 7.42
CA ASP A 98 12.60 -9.93 6.85
C ASP A 98 13.74 -8.96 6.51
N TRP A 99 13.42 -7.84 5.86
CA TRP A 99 14.41 -6.81 5.52
C TRP A 99 15.10 -6.24 6.78
N LYS A 100 14.32 -5.95 7.82
CA LYS A 100 14.86 -5.51 9.11
C LYS A 100 15.79 -6.59 9.70
N SER A 101 15.32 -7.83 9.73
CA SER A 101 16.06 -8.98 10.27
C SER A 101 17.39 -9.19 9.57
N GLU A 102 17.42 -9.09 8.24
CA GLU A 102 18.64 -9.21 7.44
C GLU A 102 19.65 -8.12 7.75
N ALA A 103 19.20 -6.87 7.87
CA ALA A 103 20.07 -5.77 8.24
C ALA A 103 20.60 -5.93 9.69
N ASP A 104 19.78 -6.41 10.63
CA ASP A 104 20.19 -6.69 12.01
C ASP A 104 21.24 -7.81 12.10
N LYS A 105 21.12 -8.85 11.27
CA LYS A 105 22.07 -9.97 11.17
C LYS A 105 23.39 -9.60 10.48
N SER A 106 23.46 -8.44 9.83
CA SER A 106 24.69 -8.02 9.15
C SER A 106 25.84 -7.79 10.14
N ASN A 107 27.08 -8.05 9.71
CA ASN A 107 28.30 -7.79 10.49
C ASN A 107 28.72 -6.30 10.50
N LYS A 108 27.81 -5.39 10.17
CA LYS A 108 28.08 -3.95 10.05
C LYS A 108 27.95 -3.22 11.39
N SER A 109 28.48 -2.01 11.48
CA SER A 109 28.30 -1.16 12.66
C SER A 109 26.83 -0.75 12.84
N SER A 110 26.42 -0.41 14.07
CA SER A 110 25.04 0.05 14.34
C SER A 110 24.62 1.21 13.44
N LYS A 111 25.52 2.17 13.21
CA LYS A 111 25.28 3.34 12.34
C LYS A 111 25.08 2.95 10.87
N GLU A 112 25.72 1.88 10.40
CA GLU A 112 25.50 1.36 9.06
C GLU A 112 24.19 0.57 8.97
N LYS A 113 23.85 -0.21 10.00
CA LYS A 113 22.57 -0.93 10.09
C LYS A 113 21.39 0.04 10.05
N GLU A 114 21.48 1.16 10.78
CA GLU A 114 20.48 2.22 10.77
C GLU A 114 20.24 2.81 9.37
N LYS A 115 21.27 2.86 8.50
CA LYS A 115 21.13 3.33 7.11
C LYS A 115 20.53 2.29 6.18
N MET A 116 20.52 1.03 6.59
CA MET A 116 20.02 -0.09 5.80
C MET A 116 18.57 -0.44 6.11
N GLN A 117 17.97 0.22 7.09
CA GLN A 117 16.61 -0.05 7.57
C GLN A 117 15.77 1.21 7.54
N LEU A 118 14.44 1.02 7.49
CA LEU A 118 13.52 2.06 7.92
C LEU A 118 13.64 2.27 9.43
N ALA A 119 13.37 3.49 9.87
CA ALA A 119 13.34 3.79 11.30
C ALA A 119 12.30 2.91 12.01
N SER A 120 12.64 2.41 13.21
CA SER A 120 11.75 1.51 13.97
C SER A 120 10.36 2.11 14.20
N GLN A 121 10.27 3.43 14.44
CA GLN A 121 8.99 4.13 14.58
C GLN A 121 8.17 4.11 13.29
N THR A 122 8.82 4.22 12.12
CA THR A 122 8.14 4.14 10.82
C THR A 122 7.58 2.75 10.59
N LEU A 123 8.35 1.70 10.91
CA LEU A 123 7.89 0.31 10.78
C LEU A 123 6.66 0.03 11.65
N VAL A 124 6.71 0.41 12.93
CA VAL A 124 5.58 0.28 13.86
C VAL A 124 4.36 1.08 13.35
N GLY A 125 4.59 2.31 12.86
CA GLY A 125 3.52 3.14 12.31
C GLY A 125 2.85 2.52 11.08
N ILE A 126 3.62 1.92 10.17
CA ILE A 126 3.11 1.19 9.01
C ILE A 126 2.28 -0.02 9.46
N GLU A 127 2.80 -0.82 10.40
CA GLU A 127 2.12 -2.00 10.93
C GLU A 127 0.76 -1.65 11.56
N MET A 128 0.74 -0.65 12.45
CA MET A 128 -0.48 -0.16 13.07
C MET A 128 -1.49 0.37 12.04
N SER A 129 -1.01 1.10 11.03
CA SER A 129 -1.87 1.66 9.98
C SER A 129 -2.52 0.55 9.16
N ILE A 130 -1.76 -0.48 8.78
CA ILE A 130 -2.25 -1.62 8.01
C ILE A 130 -3.30 -2.40 8.81
N LYS A 131 -2.98 -2.76 10.06
CA LYS A 131 -3.90 -3.54 10.92
C LYS A 131 -5.18 -2.75 11.19
N GLY A 132 -5.07 -1.50 11.61
CA GLY A 132 -6.21 -0.63 11.87
C GLY A 132 -7.08 -0.38 10.62
N PHE A 133 -6.46 -0.18 9.46
CA PHE A 133 -7.17 -0.06 8.19
C PHE A 133 -7.94 -1.35 7.85
N ALA A 134 -7.28 -2.51 7.92
CA ALA A 134 -7.90 -3.79 7.58
C ALA A 134 -9.09 -4.11 8.49
N ASP A 135 -8.92 -3.93 9.81
CA ASP A 135 -9.99 -4.15 10.79
C ASP A 135 -11.18 -3.22 10.54
N TYR A 136 -10.91 -1.93 10.31
CA TYR A 136 -11.96 -0.94 10.07
C TYR A 136 -12.72 -1.20 8.76
N VAL A 137 -12.02 -1.49 7.67
CA VAL A 137 -12.66 -1.76 6.38
C VAL A 137 -13.48 -3.05 6.45
N ARG A 138 -12.97 -4.12 7.05
CA ARG A 138 -13.75 -5.36 7.25
C ARG A 138 -14.97 -5.15 8.12
N PHE A 139 -14.86 -4.33 9.17
CA PHE A 139 -16.00 -3.94 9.98
C PHE A 139 -17.07 -3.26 9.12
N LEU A 140 -16.69 -2.27 8.30
CA LEU A 140 -17.62 -1.56 7.42
C LEU A 140 -18.28 -2.48 6.38
N LEU A 141 -17.54 -3.44 5.84
CA LEU A 141 -18.06 -4.41 4.85
C LEU A 141 -19.05 -5.42 5.45
N ASN A 142 -18.95 -5.68 6.76
CA ASN A 142 -19.88 -6.55 7.49
C ASN A 142 -21.13 -5.81 8.00
N LEU A 143 -21.27 -4.51 7.78
CA LEU A 143 -22.48 -3.78 8.15
C LEU A 143 -23.64 -4.18 7.22
N GLU A 144 -24.79 -4.55 7.80
CA GLU A 144 -26.01 -4.91 7.06
C GLU A 144 -26.48 -3.79 6.12
N GLU A 145 -26.23 -2.53 6.48
CA GLU A 145 -26.33 -1.38 5.59
C GLU A 145 -24.95 -0.72 5.45
N PRO A 146 -24.20 -0.99 4.37
CA PRO A 146 -22.93 -0.33 4.16
C PRO A 146 -23.18 1.17 3.97
N PRO A 147 -22.37 2.05 4.58
CA PRO A 147 -22.52 3.49 4.46
C PRO A 147 -22.67 3.94 3.00
N ARG A 148 -23.55 4.92 2.74
CA ARG A 148 -23.94 5.37 1.38
C ARG A 148 -22.78 5.74 0.44
N TYR A 149 -21.57 5.99 0.96
CA TYR A 149 -20.37 6.27 0.16
C TYR A 149 -19.68 5.01 -0.40
N LEU A 150 -19.99 3.82 0.10
CA LEU A 150 -19.60 2.53 -0.49
C LEU A 150 -20.59 2.06 -1.57
N GLN A 151 -21.82 2.56 -1.51
CA GLN A 151 -22.84 2.36 -2.53
C GLN A 151 -22.62 3.42 -3.61
N GLY A 152 -21.89 3.10 -4.68
CA GLY A 152 -21.51 4.02 -5.76
C GLY A 152 -22.67 4.70 -6.51
N ARG A 153 -23.46 5.53 -5.83
CA ARG A 153 -24.28 6.57 -6.45
C ARG A 153 -23.41 7.81 -6.55
N ASP A 154 -23.30 8.33 -7.76
CA ASP A 154 -22.65 9.58 -8.11
C ASP A 154 -23.07 10.74 -7.19
N THR A 155 -22.42 10.88 -6.04
CA THR A 155 -22.38 12.17 -5.36
C THR A 155 -21.11 12.85 -5.81
N GLN A 156 -21.26 13.68 -6.85
CA GLN A 156 -20.37 14.81 -7.06
C GLN A 156 -20.22 15.52 -5.72
N PHE A 157 -19.10 15.29 -5.04
CA PHE A 157 -18.68 16.16 -3.95
C PHE A 157 -18.26 17.48 -4.61
N ARG A 158 -19.26 18.32 -4.95
CA ARG A 158 -19.02 19.73 -5.30
C ARG A 158 -18.55 20.39 -4.01
N GLY A 159 -17.23 20.40 -3.80
CA GLY A 159 -16.62 21.32 -2.86
C GLY A 159 -17.09 22.75 -3.17
N PRO A 160 -17.13 23.63 -2.16
CA PRO A 160 -17.57 25.01 -2.38
C PRO A 160 -16.74 25.64 -3.49
N ARG A 161 -17.42 26.15 -4.52
CA ARG A 161 -16.82 26.94 -5.59
C ARG A 161 -15.99 28.04 -4.93
N GLN A 162 -14.68 27.98 -5.07
CA GLN A 162 -13.86 29.16 -4.78
C GLN A 162 -14.32 30.25 -5.74
N ASN A 163 -14.83 31.34 -5.19
CA ASN A 163 -15.18 32.53 -5.95
C ASN A 163 -13.95 32.98 -6.73
N SER A 164 -14.07 32.92 -8.06
CA SER A 164 -13.24 33.66 -8.98
C SER A 164 -13.26 35.13 -8.56
N ARG A 165 -12.16 35.62 -8.00
CA ARG A 165 -11.90 37.06 -7.96
C ARG A 165 -11.52 37.49 -9.37
N THR A 166 -12.48 38.12 -10.04
CA THR A 166 -12.24 39.06 -11.11
C THR A 166 -11.56 40.31 -10.56
N SER A 167 -10.55 40.76 -11.31
CA SER A 167 -9.86 42.06 -11.28
C SER A 167 -8.83 42.28 -10.17
#